data_AF-A0A931RN10-F1
#
_entry.id   AF-A0A931RN10-F1
#
_cell.length_a   1.000
_cell.length_b   1.000
_cell.length_c   1.000
_cell.angle_alpha   90.00
_cell.angle_beta   90.00
_cell.angle_gamma   90.00
#
_symmetry.space_group_name_H-M   'P 1'
#
loop_
_entity.id
_entity.type
_entity.pdbx_description
1 polymer ?
#
loop_
_entity_poly.entity_id
_entity_poly.type
_entity_poly.pdbx_seq_one_letter_code
_entity_poly.pdbx_strand_id
1 'polypeptide(L)'
;MKRHITSFSIASLNEKFLSAVIAAAFLIVGGVWGYSIALFEFSEEAVNRALATTVPVTRVLGTGAGPYYQNPFEAVDAKTAPFPIAQLAGCRNWEECAGYCEQSENYQACVAWSKSLE
;
A
#
# COMPACT_ATOMS: atom_id res chain seq x y z
N MET A 1 35.00 -24.71 26.38
CA MET A 1 34.51 -23.32 26.43
C MET A 1 35.72 -22.38 26.48
N LYS A 2 36.17 -21.84 25.33
CA LYS A 2 37.22 -20.81 25.28
C LYS A 2 37.01 -19.99 24.00
N ARG A 3 36.40 -18.81 24.15
CA ARG A 3 36.19 -17.85 23.07
C ARG A 3 37.55 -17.23 22.74
N HIS A 4 38.10 -17.54 21.58
CA HIS A 4 39.19 -16.74 21.00
C HIS A 4 38.58 -15.46 20.44
N ILE A 5 38.38 -14.47 21.31
CA ILE A 5 38.21 -13.08 20.87
C ILE A 5 39.63 -12.60 20.56
N THR A 6 40.04 -12.71 19.30
CA THR A 6 41.26 -12.05 18.83
C THR A 6 41.00 -10.56 18.89
N SER A 7 41.56 -9.91 19.90
CA SER A 7 41.68 -8.46 19.96
C SER A 7 42.43 -7.99 18.72
N PHE A 8 41.72 -7.43 17.75
CA PHE A 8 42.34 -6.75 16.63
C PHE A 8 42.95 -5.46 17.18
N SER A 9 44.26 -5.50 17.46
CA SER A 9 44.99 -4.36 18.03
C SER A 9 45.08 -3.24 16.99
N ILE A 10 44.42 -2.12 17.29
CA ILE A 10 44.30 -0.92 16.46
C ILE A 10 45.66 -0.18 16.29
N ALA A 11 46.72 -0.70 16.94
CA ALA A 11 48.02 -0.06 17.07
C ALA A 11 48.96 -0.15 15.84
N SER A 12 48.51 -0.75 14.72
CA SER A 12 49.33 -0.90 13.50
C SER A 12 48.60 -0.41 12.25
N LEU A 13 47.76 0.61 12.38
CA LEU A 13 47.12 1.26 11.24
C LEU A 13 47.93 2.53 10.93
N ASN A 14 48.52 2.58 9.74
CA ASN A 14 49.19 3.77 9.21
C ASN A 14 48.24 4.98 9.36
N GLU A 15 48.71 6.13 9.83
CA GLU A 15 47.88 7.33 10.05
C GLU A 15 47.06 7.69 8.81
N LYS A 16 47.62 7.46 7.61
CA LYS A 16 46.92 7.66 6.32
C LYS A 16 45.79 6.64 6.10
N PHE A 17 45.97 5.41 6.55
CA PHE A 17 44.97 4.36 6.43
C PHE A 17 43.81 4.58 7.42
N LEU A 18 44.12 5.00 8.65
CA LEU A 18 43.08 5.33 9.64
C LEU A 18 42.22 6.52 9.16
N SER A 19 42.85 7.55 8.62
CA SER A 19 42.14 8.69 8.02
C SER A 19 41.23 8.25 6.86
N ALA A 20 41.71 7.37 5.98
CA ALA A 20 40.92 6.86 4.85
C ALA A 20 39.69 6.05 5.31
N VAL A 21 39.83 5.21 6.35
CA VAL A 21 38.72 4.42 6.90
C VAL A 21 37.67 5.32 7.55
N ILE A 22 38.09 6.34 8.30
CA ILE A 22 37.18 7.30 8.93
C ILE A 22 36.41 8.10 7.85
N ALA A 23 37.10 8.58 6.81
CA ALA A 23 36.46 9.30 5.71
C ALA A 23 35.43 8.42 4.98
N ALA A 24 35.78 7.17 4.70
CA ALA A 24 34.86 6.21 4.08
C ALA A 24 33.63 5.93 4.97
N ALA A 25 33.82 5.78 6.28
CA ALA A 25 32.73 5.57 7.22
C ALA A 25 31.77 6.76 7.26
N PHE A 26 32.28 8.00 7.26
CA PHE A 26 31.42 9.20 7.21
C PHE A 26 30.64 9.31 5.89
N LEU A 27 31.24 8.95 4.75
CA LEU A 27 30.53 8.94 3.47
C LEU A 27 29.43 7.88 3.43
N ILE A 28 29.69 6.68 3.94
CA ILE A 28 28.71 5.59 3.97
C ILE A 28 27.57 5.96 4.94
N VAL A 29 27.89 6.36 6.16
CA VAL A 29 26.88 6.73 7.16
C VAL A 29 26.09 7.95 6.69
N GLY A 30 26.75 9.00 6.23
CA GLY A 30 26.07 10.20 5.69
C GLY A 30 25.20 9.88 4.47
N GLY A 31 25.67 9.02 3.57
CA GLY A 31 24.92 8.57 2.40
C GLY A 31 23.69 7.73 2.77
N VAL A 32 23.83 6.76 3.69
CA VAL A 32 22.72 5.92 4.16
C VAL A 32 21.72 6.74 4.97
N TRP A 33 22.18 7.65 5.83
CA TRP A 33 21.31 8.53 6.63
C TRP A 33 20.55 9.51 5.72
N GLY A 34 21.24 10.13 4.76
CA GLY A 34 20.60 10.99 3.76
C GLY A 34 19.60 10.24 2.87
N TYR A 35 19.92 9.02 2.44
CA TYR A 35 19.01 8.16 1.68
C TYR A 35 17.78 7.76 2.51
N SER A 36 17.99 7.40 3.78
CA SER A 36 16.90 7.02 4.68
C SER A 36 15.99 8.21 4.99
N ILE A 37 16.54 9.42 5.16
CA ILE A 37 15.76 10.66 5.32
C ILE A 37 14.93 10.92 4.05
N ALA A 38 15.52 10.81 2.86
CA ALA A 38 14.79 11.01 1.60
C ALA A 38 13.63 10.02 1.41
N LEU A 39 13.77 8.77 1.89
CA LEU A 39 12.66 7.80 1.91
C LEU A 39 11.62 8.10 3.00
N PHE A 40 12.01 8.74 4.09
CA PHE A 40 11.11 9.16 5.17
C PHE A 40 10.36 10.46 4.84
N GLU A 41 10.87 11.24 3.88
CA GLU A 41 10.30 12.51 3.42
C GLU A 41 9.26 12.35 2.31
N PHE A 42 8.87 11.11 1.97
CA PHE A 42 7.49 10.84 1.55
C PHE A 42 6.56 10.94 2.77
N SER A 43 6.62 12.08 3.45
CA SER A 43 5.82 12.36 4.62
C SER A 43 4.37 12.56 4.21
N GLU A 44 3.46 12.07 5.03
CA GLU A 44 2.04 12.42 4.96
C GLU A 44 1.83 13.93 4.82
N GLU A 45 2.75 14.78 5.28
CA GLU A 45 2.72 16.24 5.08
C GLU A 45 2.87 16.67 3.60
N ALA A 46 3.78 16.05 2.85
CA ALA A 46 3.97 16.33 1.43
C ALA A 46 2.79 15.82 0.61
N VAL A 47 2.27 14.64 0.97
CA VAL A 47 1.03 14.09 0.41
C VAL A 47 -0.17 14.96 0.76
N ASN A 48 -0.32 15.43 2.00
CA ASN A 48 -1.42 16.30 2.44
C ASN A 48 -1.32 17.71 1.85
N ARG A 49 -0.10 18.22 1.59
CA ARG A 49 0.09 19.47 0.82
C ARG A 49 -0.19 19.27 -0.67
N ALA A 50 0.13 18.11 -1.24
CA ALA A 50 -0.28 17.74 -2.59
C ALA A 50 -1.80 17.47 -2.66
N LEU A 51 -2.42 16.97 -1.59
CA LEU A 51 -3.86 16.83 -1.45
C LEU A 51 -4.55 18.15 -1.15
N ALA A 52 -3.83 19.18 -0.69
CA ALA A 52 -4.38 20.52 -0.55
C ALA A 52 -4.71 21.17 -1.91
N THR A 53 -4.28 20.57 -3.02
CA THR A 53 -4.79 20.90 -4.37
C THR A 53 -5.93 19.99 -4.83
N THR A 54 -6.33 18.98 -4.04
CA THR A 54 -7.64 18.34 -4.26
C THR A 54 -8.70 19.38 -3.96
N VAL A 55 -9.38 19.78 -5.03
CA VAL A 55 -10.56 20.62 -4.93
C VAL A 55 -11.50 19.95 -3.93
N PRO A 56 -11.88 20.62 -2.81
CA PRO A 56 -12.71 19.97 -1.82
C PRO A 56 -14.01 19.52 -2.51
N VAL A 57 -14.48 18.33 -2.16
CA VAL A 57 -15.70 17.75 -2.75
C VAL A 57 -16.87 18.74 -2.69
N THR A 58 -16.93 19.57 -1.64
CA THR A 58 -17.92 20.63 -1.47
C THR A 58 -17.82 21.77 -2.51
N ARG A 59 -16.68 21.97 -3.15
CA ARG A 59 -16.51 22.94 -4.25
C ARG A 59 -17.03 22.41 -5.58
N VAL A 60 -17.03 21.08 -5.79
CA VAL A 60 -17.57 20.45 -7.02
C VAL A 60 -19.03 20.05 -6.83
N LEU A 61 -19.36 19.43 -5.71
CA LEU A 61 -20.68 18.84 -5.42
C LEU A 61 -21.55 19.71 -4.49
N GLY A 62 -21.01 20.79 -3.92
CA GLY A 62 -21.71 21.61 -2.92
C GLY A 62 -21.65 21.01 -1.51
N THR A 63 -22.05 21.80 -0.51
CA THR A 63 -22.04 21.39 0.92
C THR A 63 -23.13 20.39 1.28
N GLY A 64 -24.12 20.18 0.41
CA GLY A 64 -25.25 19.28 0.65
C GLY A 64 -25.07 17.87 0.09
N ALA A 65 -24.21 17.67 -0.90
CA ALA A 65 -24.07 16.39 -1.60
C ALA A 65 -23.02 15.45 -0.98
N GLY A 66 -22.06 15.99 -0.22
CA GLY A 66 -21.01 15.20 0.45
C GLY A 66 -21.50 13.96 1.22
N PRO A 67 -22.57 14.06 2.06
CA PRO A 67 -23.07 12.90 2.80
C PRO A 67 -23.94 11.93 1.97
N TYR A 68 -24.33 12.30 0.75
CA TYR A 68 -25.20 11.48 -0.12
C TYR A 68 -24.51 11.02 -1.41
N TYR A 69 -23.30 11.48 -1.67
CA TYR A 69 -22.50 11.05 -2.82
C TYR A 69 -21.90 9.68 -2.51
N GLN A 70 -22.61 8.62 -2.92
CA GLN A 70 -22.00 7.31 -3.12
C GLN A 70 -21.24 7.34 -4.43
N ASN A 71 -19.92 7.20 -4.35
CA ASN A 71 -19.06 7.18 -5.53
C ASN A 71 -19.36 5.91 -6.35
N PRO A 72 -19.90 6.01 -7.58
CA PRO A 72 -20.20 4.84 -8.40
C PRO A 72 -18.93 4.11 -8.88
N PHE A 73 -17.75 4.74 -8.72
CA PHE A 73 -16.44 4.21 -9.08
C PHE A 73 -15.64 3.68 -7.88
N GLU A 74 -16.15 3.84 -6.65
CA GLU A 74 -15.71 2.99 -5.56
C GLU A 74 -16.28 1.61 -5.85
N ALA A 75 -15.47 0.78 -6.51
CA ALA A 75 -15.82 -0.60 -6.78
C ALA A 75 -16.39 -1.20 -5.49
N VAL A 76 -17.67 -1.57 -5.51
CA VAL A 76 -18.26 -2.38 -4.46
C VAL A 76 -17.38 -3.62 -4.41
N ASP A 77 -16.54 -3.73 -3.38
CA ASP A 77 -15.76 -4.94 -3.17
C ASP A 77 -16.78 -6.08 -3.22
N ALA A 78 -16.57 -7.06 -4.11
CA ALA A 78 -17.52 -8.14 -4.31
C ALA A 78 -17.77 -8.92 -2.99
N LYS A 79 -16.89 -8.77 -1.99
CA LYS A 79 -17.07 -9.23 -0.61
C LYS A 79 -18.10 -8.46 0.22
N THR A 80 -18.46 -7.24 -0.18
CA THR A 80 -19.44 -6.36 0.49
C THR A 80 -20.81 -6.38 -0.19
N ALA A 81 -20.99 -7.21 -1.23
CA ALA A 81 -22.29 -7.41 -1.85
C ALA A 81 -23.33 -7.91 -0.81
N PRO A 82 -24.58 -7.42 -0.84
CA PRO A 82 -25.62 -7.93 0.05
C PRO A 82 -25.97 -9.37 -0.32
N PHE A 83 -25.67 -10.31 0.58
CA PHE A 83 -26.06 -11.72 0.45
C PHE A 83 -27.43 -11.98 1.11
N PRO A 84 -28.20 -12.98 0.65
CA PRO A 84 -27.93 -13.89 -0.46
C PRO A 84 -28.27 -13.32 -1.85
N ILE A 85 -27.51 -13.72 -2.88
CA ILE A 85 -27.72 -13.24 -4.26
C ILE A 85 -28.71 -14.15 -4.99
N ALA A 86 -29.98 -13.76 -5.05
CA ALA A 86 -31.05 -14.55 -5.65
C ALA A 86 -30.79 -14.97 -7.11
N GLN A 87 -30.11 -14.11 -7.89
CA GLN A 87 -29.79 -14.37 -9.29
C GLN A 87 -28.68 -15.42 -9.49
N LEU A 88 -27.88 -15.69 -8.44
CA LEU A 88 -26.80 -16.68 -8.44
C LEU A 88 -27.16 -17.85 -7.51
N ALA A 89 -28.36 -18.40 -7.71
CA ALA A 89 -28.92 -19.51 -6.92
C ALA A 89 -28.99 -19.26 -5.40
N GLY A 90 -28.99 -18.00 -4.97
CA GLY A 90 -29.09 -17.65 -3.55
C GLY A 90 -27.79 -17.88 -2.76
N CYS A 91 -26.62 -17.84 -3.41
CA CYS A 91 -25.34 -17.96 -2.73
C CYS A 91 -25.22 -16.94 -1.57
N ARG A 92 -24.71 -17.40 -0.42
CA ARG A 92 -24.83 -16.71 0.88
C ARG A 92 -23.55 -16.00 1.32
N ASN A 93 -22.45 -16.26 0.62
CA ASN A 93 -21.15 -15.65 0.86
C ASN A 93 -20.33 -15.68 -0.43
N TRP A 94 -19.20 -15.00 -0.40
CA TRP A 94 -18.31 -14.88 -1.55
C TRP A 94 -17.81 -16.23 -2.05
N GLU A 95 -17.43 -17.14 -1.15
CA GLU A 95 -16.92 -18.46 -1.51
C GLU A 95 -17.96 -19.30 -2.26
N GLU A 96 -19.23 -19.29 -1.82
CA GLU A 96 -20.33 -19.97 -2.51
C GLU A 96 -20.58 -19.37 -3.90
N CYS A 97 -20.58 -18.04 -4.01
CA CYS A 97 -20.81 -17.38 -5.30
C CYS A 97 -19.62 -17.59 -6.26
N ALA A 98 -18.38 -17.58 -5.76
CA ALA A 98 -17.19 -17.86 -6.54
C ALA A 98 -17.22 -19.30 -7.08
N GLY A 99 -17.49 -20.28 -6.22
CA GLY A 99 -17.65 -21.68 -6.64
C GLY A 99 -18.81 -21.89 -7.62
N TYR A 100 -19.90 -21.13 -7.49
CA TYR A 100 -20.98 -21.12 -8.48
C TYR A 100 -20.50 -20.60 -9.84
N CYS A 101 -19.75 -19.49 -9.86
CA CYS A 101 -19.24 -18.86 -11.08
C CYS A 101 -18.07 -19.59 -11.75
N GLU A 102 -17.36 -20.44 -11.03
CA GLU A 102 -16.31 -21.30 -11.59
C GLU A 102 -16.86 -22.41 -12.49
N GLN A 103 -18.15 -22.74 -12.37
CA GLN A 103 -18.82 -23.70 -13.25
C GLN A 103 -19.15 -23.03 -14.59
N SER A 104 -18.70 -23.65 -15.69
CA SER A 104 -18.86 -23.11 -17.04
C SER A 104 -20.33 -22.86 -17.43
N GLU A 105 -21.24 -23.66 -16.88
CA GLU A 105 -22.68 -23.60 -17.08
C GLU A 105 -23.30 -22.35 -16.46
N ASN A 106 -22.66 -21.80 -15.41
CA ASN A 106 -23.16 -20.64 -14.65
C ASN A 106 -22.49 -19.31 -15.06
N TYR A 107 -21.47 -19.36 -15.93
CA TYR A 107 -20.70 -18.19 -16.34
C TYR A 107 -21.58 -17.03 -16.85
N GLN A 108 -22.58 -17.34 -17.67
CA GLN A 108 -23.50 -16.31 -18.21
C GLN A 108 -24.30 -15.60 -17.11
N ALA A 109 -24.75 -16.33 -16.08
CA ALA A 109 -25.46 -15.74 -14.95
C ALA A 109 -24.56 -14.80 -14.15
N CYS A 110 -23.29 -15.19 -13.95
CA CYS A 110 -22.30 -14.36 -13.26
C CYS A 110 -21.94 -13.09 -14.03
N VAL A 111 -21.80 -13.17 -15.36
CA VAL A 111 -21.58 -11.98 -16.21
C VAL A 111 -22.80 -11.06 -16.20
N ALA A 112 -24.01 -11.62 -16.27
CA ALA A 112 -25.24 -10.83 -16.22
C ALA A 112 -25.39 -10.10 -14.87
N TRP A 113 -25.11 -10.78 -13.77
CA TRP A 113 -25.10 -10.18 -12.43
C TRP A 113 -24.05 -9.08 -12.31
N SER A 114 -22.81 -9.33 -12.77
CA SER A 114 -21.72 -8.34 -12.74
C SER A 114 -22.08 -7.07 -13.49
N LYS A 115 -22.78 -7.18 -14.63
CA LYS A 115 -23.25 -6.02 -15.41
C LYS A 115 -24.43 -5.29 -14.76
N SER A 116 -25.20 -5.95 -13.90
CA SER A 116 -26.32 -5.32 -13.17
C SER A 116 -25.86 -4.38 -12.04
N LEU A 117 -24.55 -4.38 -11.73
CA LEU A 117 -23.94 -3.51 -10.75
C LEU A 117 -23.45 -2.18 -11.35
N GLU A 118 -23.51 -2.03 -12.68
CA GLU A 118 -23.17 -0.80 -13.43
C GLU A 118 -24.38 0.14 -13.54
#